data_AF-A0A660M3S5-F1
#
_entry.id   AF-A0A660M3S5-F1
#
_cell.length_a   1.000
_cell.length_b   1.000
_cell.length_c   1.000
_cell.angle_alpha   90.00
_cell.angle_beta   90.00
_cell.angle_gamma   90.00
#
_symmetry.space_group_name_H-M   'P 1'
#
loop_
_entity.id
_entity.type
_entity.pdbx_description
1 polymer ?
#
loop_
_entity_poly.entity_id
_entity_poly.type
_entity_poly.pdbx_seq_one_letter_code
_entity_poly.pdbx_strand_id
1 'polypeptide(L)'
;MKKITCNLFSPGETIFFNIGRIAELEQLWGEPIFKAVQSGTMTFNQLITAFVVGMKQHGKKRDYIYYQDQLQTLFDEGSVQYSDLVQLVVQALIGSGVFGKAAYYALFPEEADDQAKAAAEAEVIDSKN
;
A
#
# COMPACT_ATOMS: atom_id res chain seq x y z
N MET A 1 -9.64 8.16 1.26
CA MET A 1 -8.39 7.56 0.74
C MET A 1 -7.23 8.30 1.35
N LYS A 2 -6.54 7.62 2.26
CA LYS A 2 -5.42 8.18 3.00
C LYS A 2 -4.19 8.24 2.11
N LYS A 3 -3.42 9.32 2.24
CA LYS A 3 -2.09 9.43 1.65
C LYS A 3 -1.07 9.11 2.74
N ILE A 4 -0.27 8.07 2.52
CA ILE A 4 0.76 7.67 3.49
C ILE A 4 2.05 8.39 3.12
N THR A 5 2.69 9.02 4.09
CA THR A 5 4.00 9.66 3.89
C THR A 5 5.05 8.60 3.53
N CYS A 6 5.81 8.84 2.47
CA CYS A 6 6.90 8.01 1.99
C CYS A 6 8.12 8.90 1.78
N ASN A 7 9.07 8.89 2.72
CA ASN A 7 10.29 9.72 2.65
C ASN A 7 11.48 8.96 2.05
N LEU A 8 11.25 7.81 1.41
CA LEU A 8 12.31 6.93 0.92
C LEU A 8 13.06 7.50 -0.29
N PHE A 9 12.33 8.15 -1.20
CA PHE A 9 12.89 8.63 -2.47
C PHE A 9 13.11 10.14 -2.49
N SER A 10 12.26 10.89 -1.79
CA SER A 10 12.47 12.32 -1.48
C SER A 10 11.62 12.72 -0.28
N PRO A 11 12.04 13.74 0.50
CA PRO A 11 11.28 14.22 1.65
C PRO A 11 9.88 14.73 1.30
N GLY A 12 8.90 14.40 2.11
CA GLY A 12 7.52 14.89 1.99
C GLY A 12 6.69 14.20 0.92
N GLU A 13 7.24 13.19 0.24
CA GLU A 13 6.49 12.41 -0.72
C GLU A 13 5.46 11.50 -0.04
N THR A 14 4.53 11.01 -0.86
CA THR A 14 3.40 10.20 -0.41
C THR A 14 3.13 9.05 -1.37
N ILE A 15 2.61 7.95 -0.84
CA ILE A 15 2.10 6.82 -1.58
C ILE A 15 0.61 6.65 -1.28
N PHE A 16 -0.20 6.40 -2.31
CA PHE A 16 -1.63 6.12 -2.16
C PHE A 16 -2.20 5.39 -3.37
N PHE A 17 -3.30 4.69 -3.16
CA PHE A 17 -3.98 3.92 -4.20
C PHE A 17 -5.43 4.35 -4.33
N ASN A 18 -5.80 4.78 -5.54
CA ASN A 18 -7.20 4.92 -5.96
C ASN A 18 -7.64 3.69 -6.75
N ILE A 19 -8.93 3.61 -7.09
CA ILE A 19 -9.49 2.47 -7.83
C ILE A 19 -8.71 2.21 -9.13
N GLY A 20 -8.35 3.27 -9.88
CA GLY A 20 -7.57 3.13 -11.11
C GLY A 20 -6.17 2.54 -10.87
N ARG A 21 -5.50 2.96 -9.79
CA ARG A 21 -4.19 2.44 -9.38
C ARG A 21 -4.27 1.01 -8.86
N ILE A 22 -5.35 0.65 -8.17
CA ILE A 22 -5.61 -0.72 -7.73
C ILE A 22 -5.79 -1.63 -8.93
N ALA A 23 -6.66 -1.25 -9.88
CA ALA A 23 -6.88 -2.03 -11.09
C ALA A 23 -5.59 -2.20 -11.91
N GLU A 24 -4.78 -1.14 -12.00
CA GLU A 24 -3.47 -1.23 -12.64
C GLU A 24 -2.52 -2.20 -11.93
N LEU A 25 -2.48 -2.20 -10.60
CA LEU A 25 -1.68 -3.17 -9.85
C LEU A 25 -2.13 -4.61 -10.10
N GLU A 26 -3.43 -4.89 -10.04
CA GLU A 26 -3.94 -6.25 -10.31
C GLU A 26 -3.58 -6.72 -11.72
N GLN A 27 -3.65 -5.83 -12.70
CA GLN A 27 -3.21 -6.12 -14.06
C GLN A 27 -1.71 -6.45 -14.12
N LEU A 28 -0.86 -5.69 -13.43
CA LEU A 28 0.59 -5.92 -13.39
C LEU A 28 0.97 -7.17 -12.58
N TRP A 29 0.23 -7.48 -11.52
CA TRP A 29 0.49 -8.61 -10.63
C TRP A 29 -0.06 -9.93 -11.18
N GLY A 30 -1.07 -9.87 -12.05
CA GLY A 30 -1.76 -11.04 -12.57
C GLY A 30 -2.59 -11.78 -11.53
N GLU A 31 -2.83 -11.16 -10.37
CA GLU A 31 -3.65 -11.70 -9.29
C GLU A 31 -4.30 -10.57 -8.46
N PRO A 32 -5.40 -10.86 -7.75
CA PRO A 32 -6.05 -9.88 -6.88
C PRO A 32 -5.13 -9.39 -5.76
N ILE A 33 -5.19 -8.08 -5.43
CA ILE A 33 -4.33 -7.48 -4.39
C ILE A 33 -4.45 -8.21 -3.06
N PHE A 34 -5.67 -8.63 -2.69
CA PHE A 34 -5.93 -9.36 -1.46
C PHE A 34 -5.07 -10.61 -1.31
N LYS A 35 -4.89 -11.36 -2.40
CA LYS A 35 -4.13 -12.59 -2.39
C LYS A 35 -2.65 -12.33 -2.12
N ALA A 36 -2.08 -11.32 -2.79
CA ALA A 36 -0.68 -10.94 -2.62
C ALA A 36 -0.38 -10.38 -1.21
N VAL A 37 -1.33 -9.68 -0.61
CA VAL A 37 -1.17 -9.11 0.74
C VAL A 37 -1.36 -10.18 1.83
N GLN A 38 -2.41 -11.01 1.74
CA GLN A 38 -2.71 -12.02 2.76
C GLN A 38 -1.71 -13.17 2.82
N SER A 39 -1.09 -13.53 1.70
CA SER A 39 -0.07 -14.57 1.69
C SER A 39 1.20 -14.17 2.47
N GLY A 40 1.41 -12.87 2.70
CA GLY A 40 2.65 -12.34 3.24
C GLY A 40 3.85 -12.51 2.30
N THR A 41 3.61 -12.95 1.06
CA THR A 41 4.64 -13.28 0.07
C THR A 41 4.63 -12.29 -1.08
N MET A 42 4.43 -10.99 -0.80
CA MET A 42 4.66 -9.96 -1.81
C MET A 42 6.07 -10.18 -2.36
N THR A 43 6.21 -10.16 -3.68
CA THR A 43 7.50 -10.31 -4.36
C THR A 43 8.14 -8.94 -4.59
N PHE A 44 9.45 -8.90 -4.85
CA PHE A 44 10.12 -7.64 -5.22
C PHE A 44 9.52 -6.96 -6.45
N ASN A 45 9.09 -7.73 -7.45
CA ASN A 45 8.40 -7.17 -8.61
C ASN A 45 7.08 -6.49 -8.21
N GLN A 46 6.28 -7.13 -7.36
CA GLN A 46 5.05 -6.55 -6.83
C GLN A 46 5.33 -5.29 -5.98
N LEU A 47 6.40 -5.30 -5.20
CA LEU A 47 6.84 -4.15 -4.41
C LEU A 47 7.27 -2.96 -5.29
N ILE A 48 8.11 -3.19 -6.30
CA ILE A 48 8.57 -2.13 -7.21
C ILE A 48 7.39 -1.56 -7.99
N THR A 49 6.52 -2.42 -8.54
CA THR A 49 5.32 -1.97 -9.26
C THR A 49 4.34 -1.22 -8.35
N ALA A 50 4.24 -1.57 -7.07
CA ALA A 50 3.49 -0.80 -6.08
C ALA A 50 4.01 0.64 -5.94
N PHE A 51 5.33 0.84 -5.89
CA PHE A 51 5.91 2.18 -5.90
C PHE A 51 5.66 2.92 -7.22
N VAL A 52 5.87 2.24 -8.36
CA VAL A 52 5.60 2.80 -9.70
C VAL A 52 4.19 3.37 -9.77
N VAL A 53 3.19 2.60 -9.33
CA VAL A 53 1.78 2.95 -9.45
C VAL A 53 1.32 3.89 -8.32
N GLY A 54 1.70 3.59 -7.09
CA GLY A 54 1.27 4.32 -5.89
C GLY A 54 1.90 5.71 -5.74
N MET A 55 3.00 5.97 -6.44
CA MET A 55 3.74 7.25 -6.39
C MET A 55 3.77 7.99 -7.74
N LYS A 56 2.93 7.61 -8.72
CA LYS A 56 2.87 8.24 -10.07
C LYS A 56 2.76 9.76 -10.08
N GLN A 57 2.19 10.35 -9.03
CA GLN A 57 2.05 11.80 -8.91
C GLN A 57 3.39 12.54 -8.78
N HIS A 58 4.46 11.86 -8.37
CA HIS A 58 5.76 12.49 -8.08
C HIS A 58 6.71 12.52 -9.28
N GLY A 59 6.28 12.05 -10.45
CA GLY A 59 7.01 12.31 -11.69
C GLY A 59 6.86 11.22 -12.76
N LYS A 60 6.67 11.66 -14.01
CA LYS A 60 6.49 10.76 -15.17
C LYS A 60 7.72 9.90 -15.51
N LYS A 61 8.91 10.28 -15.03
CA LYS A 61 10.18 9.56 -15.27
C LYS A 61 10.51 8.52 -14.19
N ARG A 62 9.65 8.37 -13.18
CA ARG A 62 9.84 7.37 -12.12
C ARG A 62 9.18 6.06 -12.55
N ASP A 63 9.86 5.39 -13.46
CA ASP A 63 9.46 4.08 -13.97
C ASP A 63 10.01 2.95 -13.10
N TYR A 64 9.84 1.71 -13.55
CA TYR A 64 10.29 0.52 -12.82
C TYR A 64 11.80 0.55 -12.53
N ILE A 65 12.61 0.98 -13.50
CA ILE A 65 14.08 1.01 -13.37
C ILE A 65 14.49 2.04 -12.31
N TYR A 66 13.87 3.23 -12.33
CA TYR A 66 14.12 4.22 -11.29
C TYR A 66 13.90 3.66 -9.88
N TYR A 67 12.75 3.05 -9.61
CA TYR A 67 12.46 2.52 -8.27
C TYR A 67 13.35 1.33 -7.91
N GLN A 68 13.69 0.48 -8.88
CA GLN A 68 14.65 -0.61 -8.66
C GLN A 68 16.01 -0.06 -8.21
N ASP A 69 16.55 0.94 -8.90
CA ASP A 69 17.87 1.50 -8.60
C ASP A 69 17.89 2.24 -7.24
N GLN A 70 16.81 2.97 -6.93
CA GLN A 70 16.66 3.61 -5.63
C GLN A 70 16.57 2.59 -4.49
N LEU A 71 15.78 1.53 -4.66
CA LEU A 71 15.67 0.48 -3.64
C LEU A 71 17.00 -0.26 -3.46
N GLN A 72 17.72 -0.57 -4.55
CA GLN A 72 19.05 -1.18 -4.47
C GLN A 72 19.99 -0.33 -3.61
N THR A 73 20.03 0.98 -3.83
CA THR A 73 20.85 1.91 -3.03
C THR A 73 20.46 1.89 -1.56
N LEU A 74 19.15 1.97 -1.26
CA LEU A 74 18.65 1.95 0.12
C LEU A 74 18.98 0.62 0.85
N PHE A 75 18.98 -0.51 0.14
CA PHE A 75 19.37 -1.80 0.69
C PHE A 75 20.89 -1.91 0.91
N ASP A 76 21.70 -1.44 -0.04
CA ASP A 76 23.16 -1.46 0.07
C ASP A 76 23.66 -0.59 1.23
N GLU A 77 22.96 0.51 1.51
CA GLU A 77 23.20 1.38 2.67
C GLU A 77 22.67 0.80 3.99
N GLY A 78 21.83 -0.23 3.94
CA GLY A 78 21.14 -0.78 5.12
C GLY A 78 20.08 0.16 5.70
N SER A 79 19.64 1.17 4.94
CA SER A 79 18.70 2.22 5.35
C SER A 79 17.26 1.70 5.49
N VAL A 80 16.92 0.58 4.87
CA VAL A 80 15.58 -0.03 4.88
C VAL A 80 15.66 -1.55 4.98
N GLN A 81 14.63 -2.16 5.57
CA GLN A 81 14.41 -3.61 5.47
C GLN A 81 13.26 -3.91 4.51
N TYR A 82 13.27 -5.11 3.93
CA TYR A 82 12.22 -5.56 3.01
C TYR A 82 10.83 -5.50 3.66
N SER A 83 10.73 -5.92 4.93
CA SER A 83 9.49 -5.87 5.71
C SER A 83 8.92 -4.45 5.83
N ASP A 84 9.78 -3.45 5.98
CA ASP A 84 9.37 -2.05 6.16
C ASP A 84 8.74 -1.51 4.87
N LEU A 85 9.33 -1.87 3.72
CA LEU A 85 8.81 -1.51 2.41
C LEU A 85 7.46 -2.17 2.13
N VAL A 86 7.34 -3.47 2.42
CA VAL A 86 6.08 -4.22 2.29
C VAL A 86 5.02 -3.61 3.21
N GLN A 87 5.36 -3.32 4.46
CA GLN A 87 4.44 -2.71 5.41
C GLN A 87 3.95 -1.34 4.91
N LEU A 88 4.84 -0.49 4.39
CA LEU A 88 4.47 0.81 3.83
C LEU A 88 3.46 0.68 2.68
N VAL A 89 3.70 -0.26 1.76
CA VAL A 89 2.78 -0.52 0.63
C VAL A 89 1.45 -1.06 1.14
N VAL A 90 1.45 -2.02 2.07
CA VAL A 90 0.23 -2.60 2.66
C VAL A 90 -0.57 -1.53 3.39
N GLN A 91 0.08 -0.64 4.15
CA GLN A 91 -0.60 0.48 4.82
C GLN A 91 -1.29 1.42 3.81
N ALA A 92 -0.64 1.70 2.67
CA ALA A 92 -1.22 2.53 1.63
C ALA A 92 -2.39 1.83 0.91
N LEU A 93 -2.31 0.52 0.72
CA LEU A 93 -3.39 -0.28 0.17
C LEU A 93 -4.58 -0.35 1.13
N ILE A 94 -4.36 -0.58 2.43
CA ILE A 94 -5.43 -0.50 3.44
C ILE A 94 -6.02 0.91 3.47
N GLY A 95 -5.19 1.95 3.42
CA GLY A 95 -5.61 3.36 3.35
C GLY A 95 -6.44 3.73 2.10
N SER A 96 -6.48 2.88 1.08
CA SER A 96 -7.39 3.03 -0.05
C SER A 96 -8.85 2.68 0.29
N GLY A 97 -9.05 1.84 1.31
CA GLY A 97 -10.34 1.25 1.68
C GLY A 97 -10.65 -0.07 0.95
N VAL A 98 -9.76 -0.56 0.07
CA VAL A 98 -10.00 -1.80 -0.69
C VAL A 98 -10.17 -3.03 0.21
N PHE A 99 -9.55 -3.01 1.40
CA PHE A 99 -9.63 -4.08 2.41
C PHE A 99 -10.82 -3.96 3.37
N GLY A 100 -11.76 -3.05 3.13
CA GLY A 100 -12.92 -2.83 4.00
C GLY A 100 -12.64 -1.85 5.15
N LYS A 101 -13.72 -1.44 5.82
CA LYS A 101 -13.66 -0.44 6.91
C LYS A 101 -12.99 -1.03 8.14
N ALA A 102 -13.18 -2.31 8.40
CA ALA A 102 -12.57 -2.98 9.54
C ALA A 102 -11.04 -2.89 9.49
N ALA A 103 -10.45 -3.25 8.35
CA ALA A 103 -9.00 -3.15 8.14
C ALA A 103 -8.51 -1.69 8.19
N TYR A 104 -9.27 -0.76 7.59
CA TYR A 104 -8.93 0.66 7.58
C TYR A 104 -8.82 1.24 8.99
N TYR A 105 -9.87 1.09 9.81
CA TYR A 105 -9.92 1.68 11.14
C TYR A 105 -9.10 0.92 12.18
N ALA A 106 -8.79 -0.36 11.95
CA ALA A 106 -7.78 -1.05 12.74
C ALA A 106 -6.38 -0.42 12.60
N LEU A 107 -6.08 0.11 11.41
CA LEU A 107 -4.79 0.75 11.12
C LEU A 107 -4.78 2.26 11.42
N PHE A 108 -5.92 2.94 11.29
CA PHE A 108 -6.09 4.37 11.55
C PHE A 108 -7.23 4.62 12.57
N PRO A 109 -7.08 4.14 13.81
CA PRO A 109 -8.14 4.23 14.82
C PRO A 109 -8.48 5.66 15.20
N GLU A 110 -7.55 6.60 15.05
CA GLU A 110 -7.74 8.03 15.30
C GLU A 110 -8.76 8.68 14.34
N GLU A 111 -9.02 8.05 13.19
CA GLU A 111 -9.99 8.53 12.19
C GLU A 111 -11.40 7.93 12.37
N ALA A 112 -11.58 7.03 13.34
CA ALA A 112 -12.84 6.33 13.57
C ALA A 112 -13.76 7.11 14.52
N ASP A 113 -14.84 7.70 13.98
CA ASP A 113 -15.98 8.13 14.80
C ASP A 113 -16.82 6.93 15.27
N ASP A 114 -17.79 7.17 16.15
CA ASP A 114 -18.60 6.09 16.75
C ASP A 114 -19.42 5.34 15.69
N GLN A 115 -19.84 6.01 14.62
CA GLN A 115 -20.58 5.39 13.52
C GLN A 115 -19.66 4.50 12.66
N ALA A 116 -18.44 4.95 12.41
CA ALA A 116 -17.40 4.20 11.71
C ALA A 116 -17.00 2.93 12.47
N LYS A 117 -16.88 3.00 13.80
CA LYS A 117 -16.60 1.85 14.66
C LYS A 117 -17.73 0.81 14.58
N ALA A 118 -18.98 1.24 14.74
CA ALA A 118 -20.13 0.34 14.64
C ALA A 118 -20.22 -0.33 13.26
N ALA A 119 -19.93 0.40 12.18
CA ALA A 119 -19.91 -0.16 10.83
C ALA A 119 -18.76 -1.17 10.62
N ALA A 120 -17.58 -0.89 11.15
CA ALA A 120 -16.44 -1.81 11.11
C ALA A 120 -16.72 -3.10 11.91
N GLU A 121 -17.33 -3.00 13.08
CA GLU A 121 -17.72 -4.15 13.89
C GLU A 121 -18.76 -5.04 13.17
N ALA A 122 -19.77 -4.43 12.55
CA ALA A 122 -20.78 -5.15 11.77
C ALA A 122 -20.15 -5.90 10.58
N GLU A 123 -19.20 -5.27 9.87
CA GLU A 123 -18.46 -5.88 8.74
C GLU A 123 -17.67 -7.13 9.18
N VAL A 124 -17.06 -7.10 10.37
CA VAL A 124 -16.33 -8.25 10.93
C VAL A 124 -17.27 -9.40 11.31
N ILE A 125 -18.48 -9.09 11.80
CA ILE A 125 -19.49 -10.10 12.15
C ILE A 125 -20.01 -10.78 10.89
N ASP A 126 -20.34 -10.00 9.85
CA ASP A 126 -20.83 -10.52 8.57
C ASP A 126 -19.79 -11.41 7.88
N SER A 127 -18.51 -11.02 7.91
CA SER A 127 -17.41 -11.80 7.32
C SER A 127 -17.13 -13.15 8.01
N LYS A 128 -17.74 -13.43 9.17
CA LYS A 128 -17.58 -14.65 9.96
C LYS A 128 -18.77 -15.61 9.89
N ASN A 129 -19.90 -15.17 9.31
CA ASN A 129 -21.12 -15.96 9.13
C ASN A 129 -21.20 -16.54 7.72
#